data_AF-A0A9Q0SDG0-F1
#
_entry.id   AF-A0A9Q0SDG0-F1
#
_cell.length_a   1.000
_cell.length_b   1.000
_cell.length_c   1.000
_cell.angle_alpha   90.00
_cell.angle_beta   90.00
_cell.angle_gamma   90.00
#
_symmetry.space_group_name_H-M   'P 1'
#
loop_
_entity.id
_entity.type
_entity.pdbx_description
1 polymer ?
#
loop_
_entity_poly.entity_id
_entity_poly.type
_entity_poly.pdbx_seq_one_letter_code
_entity_poly.pdbx_strand_id
1 'polypeptide(L)'
;MADDGVVLDSGTAYTWLAQDAYEVLSEEVQSLFKEMLQRHKGMPNQLCYIGSVREDLSGFPAVTFHFASGAQLVLDTLSMFLHIAPRVFCLAIGSSAVNGDSSKNLSVIGMMAQQNYNVGYDIGRKKLYFQRIDCELLED
;
A
#
# COMPACT_ATOMS: atom_id res chain seq x y z
N MET A 1 -16.26 20.31 5.22
CA MET A 1 -14.98 19.67 4.86
C MET A 1 -15.34 18.53 3.93
N ALA A 2 -14.64 18.35 2.81
CA ALA A 2 -14.97 17.22 1.93
C ALA A 2 -14.59 15.94 2.67
N ASP A 3 -15.58 15.11 3.01
CA ASP A 3 -15.44 13.77 3.60
C ASP A 3 -14.91 12.73 2.59
N ASP A 4 -14.35 13.20 1.47
CA ASP A 4 -14.03 12.39 0.30
C ASP A 4 -12.70 12.86 -0.29
N GLY A 5 -11.72 11.97 -0.32
CA GLY A 5 -10.37 12.29 -0.77
C GLY A 5 -9.31 11.34 -0.22
N VAL A 6 -8.08 11.57 -0.66
CA VAL A 6 -6.91 10.79 -0.25
C VAL A 6 -5.82 11.72 0.25
N VAL A 7 -5.21 11.36 1.37
CA VAL A 7 -4.06 12.06 1.95
C VAL A 7 -2.80 11.33 1.50
N LEU A 8 -1.78 12.07 1.03
CA LEU A 8 -0.44 11.53 0.90
C LEU A 8 0.34 11.91 2.16
N ASP A 9 0.78 10.93 2.92
CA ASP A 9 1.45 11.15 4.20
C ASP A 9 2.75 10.34 4.26
N SER A 10 3.86 11.02 4.05
CA SER A 10 5.20 10.41 4.21
C SER A 10 5.57 10.17 5.68
N GLY A 11 4.82 10.71 6.64
CA GLY A 11 4.99 10.47 8.08
C GLY A 11 4.37 9.16 8.58
N THR A 12 3.55 8.51 7.75
CA THR A 12 2.94 7.21 8.05
C THR A 12 3.53 6.12 7.17
N ALA A 13 3.96 5.01 7.76
CA ALA A 13 4.57 3.92 6.99
C ALA A 13 3.57 3.20 6.07
N TYR A 14 2.42 2.79 6.64
CA TYR A 14 1.38 2.00 5.99
C TYR A 14 0.44 2.87 5.15
N THR A 15 -0.13 2.28 4.10
CA THR A 15 -1.32 2.84 3.46
C THR A 15 -2.56 2.44 4.25
N TRP A 16 -3.44 3.37 4.54
CA TRP A 16 -4.73 3.12 5.18
C TRP A 16 -5.82 3.42 4.17
N LEU A 17 -6.61 2.43 3.77
CA LEU A 17 -7.70 2.63 2.83
C LEU A 17 -9.03 2.79 3.57
N ALA A 18 -9.95 3.52 2.95
CA ALA A 18 -11.35 3.47 3.35
C ALA A 18 -11.82 2.00 3.48
N GLN A 19 -12.65 1.71 4.48
CA GLN A 19 -13.00 0.35 4.90
C GLN A 19 -13.40 -0.53 3.71
N ASP A 20 -14.36 -0.09 2.90
CA ASP A 20 -14.90 -0.84 1.77
C ASP A 20 -13.80 -1.18 0.73
N ALA A 21 -12.87 -0.25 0.49
CA ALA A 21 -11.76 -0.46 -0.42
C ALA A 21 -10.71 -1.44 0.15
N TYR A 22 -10.44 -1.35 1.46
CA TYR A 22 -9.57 -2.30 2.14
C TYR A 22 -10.16 -3.72 2.12
N GLU A 23 -11.45 -3.88 2.39
CA GLU A 23 -12.11 -5.19 2.41
C GLU A 23 -11.92 -5.92 1.08
N VAL A 24 -12.28 -5.27 -0.04
CA VAL A 24 -12.14 -5.84 -1.39
C VAL A 24 -10.68 -6.21 -1.70
N LEU A 25 -9.74 -5.30 -1.41
CA LEU A 25 -8.31 -5.56 -1.65
C LEU A 25 -7.80 -6.73 -0.79
N SER A 26 -8.18 -6.76 0.48
CA SER A 26 -7.73 -7.75 1.45
C SER A 26 -8.27 -9.14 1.12
N GLU A 27 -9.49 -9.24 0.61
CA GLU A 27 -10.10 -10.50 0.14
C GLU A 27 -9.36 -11.04 -1.08
N GLU A 28 -9.06 -10.18 -2.06
CA GLU A 28 -8.32 -10.60 -3.25
C GLU A 28 -6.89 -11.05 -2.92
N VAL A 29 -6.18 -10.31 -2.06
CA VAL A 29 -4.84 -10.73 -1.58
C VAL A 29 -4.91 -12.09 -0.88
N GLN A 30 -5.93 -12.32 -0.05
CA GLN A 30 -6.13 -13.61 0.62
C GLN A 30 -6.46 -14.74 -0.37
N SER A 31 -7.26 -14.45 -1.40
CA SER A 31 -7.61 -15.38 -2.46
C SER A 31 -6.38 -15.80 -3.26
N LEU A 32 -5.54 -14.83 -3.66
CA LEU A 32 -4.30 -15.09 -4.39
C LEU A 32 -3.32 -15.94 -3.59
N PHE A 33 -3.23 -15.76 -2.27
CA PHE A 33 -2.34 -16.54 -1.41
C PHE A 33 -2.92 -17.85 -0.91
N LYS A 34 -4.19 -18.13 -1.23
CA LYS A 34 -4.84 -19.36 -0.84
C LYS A 34 -4.03 -20.54 -1.37
N GLU A 35 -3.77 -21.50 -0.49
CA GLU A 35 -2.99 -22.73 -0.78
C GLU A 35 -1.50 -22.52 -1.12
N MET A 36 -1.04 -21.29 -1.41
CA MET A 36 0.36 -21.00 -1.70
C MET A 36 1.17 -20.61 -0.45
N LEU A 37 0.55 -19.87 0.48
CA LEU A 37 1.26 -19.35 1.66
C LEU A 37 0.54 -19.67 2.96
N GLN A 38 1.33 -20.01 3.97
CA GLN A 38 0.80 -20.21 5.33
C GLN A 38 0.56 -18.87 6.02
N ARG A 39 -0.66 -18.67 6.52
CA ARG A 39 -1.00 -17.52 7.35
C ARG A 39 -0.24 -17.53 8.67
N HIS A 40 0.41 -16.41 9.02
CA HIS A 40 1.01 -16.20 10.33
C HIS A 40 -0.07 -15.80 11.34
N LYS A 41 -0.23 -16.59 12.41
CA LYS A 41 -1.32 -16.42 13.41
C LYS A 41 -1.00 -15.48 14.57
N GLY A 42 0.27 -15.04 14.71
CA GLY A 42 0.69 -14.17 15.81
C GLY A 42 0.16 -12.73 15.72
N MET A 43 -0.35 -12.32 14.56
CA MET A 43 -0.86 -10.96 14.31
C MET A 43 -2.25 -11.04 13.65
N PRO A 44 -3.32 -11.32 14.42
CA PRO A 44 -4.64 -11.59 13.88
C PRO A 44 -5.28 -10.39 13.17
N ASN A 45 -4.89 -9.17 13.55
CA ASN A 45 -5.43 -7.93 12.99
C ASN A 45 -4.72 -7.47 11.70
N GLN A 46 -3.73 -8.22 11.22
CA GLN A 46 -2.95 -7.89 10.01
C GLN A 46 -2.88 -9.07 9.05
N LEU A 47 -2.79 -8.79 7.74
CA LEU A 47 -2.60 -9.83 6.73
C LEU A 47 -1.14 -10.28 6.64
N CYS A 48 -0.76 -11.26 7.46
CA CYS A 48 0.62 -11.73 7.57
C CYS A 48 0.83 -13.18 7.16
N TYR A 49 1.94 -13.48 6.51
CA TYR A 49 2.25 -14.78 5.93
C TYR A 49 3.68 -15.20 6.29
N ILE A 50 3.90 -16.51 6.36
CA ILE A 50 5.23 -17.10 6.54
C ILE A 50 5.87 -17.23 5.17
N GLY A 51 7.01 -16.56 4.96
CA GLY A 51 7.72 -16.55 3.68
C GLY A 51 8.64 -15.34 3.51
N SER A 52 9.04 -15.09 2.27
CA SER A 52 9.86 -13.98 1.82
C SER A 52 9.21 -13.26 0.65
N VAL A 53 8.95 -11.96 0.79
CA VAL A 53 8.42 -11.11 -0.30
C VAL A 53 9.19 -11.28 -1.61
N ARG A 54 10.53 -11.35 -1.56
CA ARG A 54 11.37 -11.43 -2.77
C ARG A 54 11.36 -12.80 -3.43
N GLU A 55 11.18 -13.86 -2.64
CA GLU A 55 11.25 -15.24 -3.15
C GLU A 55 9.85 -15.76 -3.52
N ASP A 56 8.90 -15.59 -2.61
CA ASP A 56 7.59 -16.23 -2.67
C ASP A 56 6.54 -15.39 -3.43
N LEU A 57 6.77 -14.08 -3.60
CA LEU A 57 5.85 -13.19 -4.34
C LEU A 57 6.32 -12.85 -5.75
N SER A 58 7.21 -13.66 -6.32
CA SER A 58 7.59 -13.54 -7.73
C SER A 58 6.36 -13.73 -8.63
N GLY A 59 6.08 -12.75 -9.48
CA GLY A 59 4.90 -12.76 -10.36
C GLY A 59 3.58 -12.37 -9.69
N PHE A 60 3.59 -11.92 -8.42
CA PHE A 60 2.40 -11.36 -7.79
C PHE A 60 1.92 -10.10 -8.54
N PRO A 61 0.60 -9.92 -8.77
CA PRO A 61 0.08 -8.80 -9.54
C PRO A 61 0.32 -7.47 -8.83
N ALA A 62 0.58 -6.42 -9.62
CA ALA A 62 0.67 -5.06 -9.10
C ALA A 62 -0.73 -4.51 -8.78
N VAL A 63 -0.81 -3.67 -7.74
CA VAL A 63 -2.02 -2.88 -7.43
C VAL A 63 -1.82 -1.47 -7.94
N THR A 64 -2.83 -0.90 -8.61
CA THR A 64 -2.74 0.47 -9.13
C THR A 64 -3.81 1.35 -8.49
N PHE A 65 -3.38 2.43 -7.85
CA PHE A 65 -4.27 3.50 -7.44
C PHE A 65 -4.44 4.49 -8.60
N HIS A 66 -5.67 4.61 -9.07
CA HIS A 66 -6.05 5.52 -10.13
C HIS A 66 -6.54 6.85 -9.54
N PHE A 67 -5.93 7.95 -9.96
CA PHE A 67 -6.31 9.29 -9.56
C PHE A 67 -7.04 10.02 -10.69
N ALA A 68 -7.75 11.09 -10.31
CA ALA A 68 -8.38 11.98 -11.27
C ALA A 68 -7.37 12.49 -12.32
N SER A 69 -7.84 12.75 -13.53
CA SER A 69 -7.00 13.17 -14.67
C SER A 69 -5.97 12.13 -15.15
N GLY A 70 -6.11 10.87 -14.73
CA GLY A 70 -5.35 9.75 -15.29
C GLY A 70 -3.99 9.47 -14.64
N ALA A 71 -3.64 10.17 -13.56
CA ALA A 71 -2.44 9.84 -12.80
C ALA A 71 -2.58 8.45 -12.13
N GLN A 72 -1.49 7.71 -12.06
CA GLN A 72 -1.45 6.36 -11.52
C GLN A 72 -0.29 6.21 -10.54
N LEU A 73 -0.55 5.54 -9.42
CA LEU A 73 0.47 5.06 -8.50
C LEU A 73 0.42 3.54 -8.51
N VAL A 74 1.46 2.90 -9.05
CA VAL A 74 1.56 1.45 -9.17
C VAL A 74 2.40 0.90 -8.02
N LEU A 75 1.79 0.05 -7.20
CA LEU A 75 2.39 -0.59 -6.04
C LEU A 75 2.90 -1.96 -6.45
N ASP A 76 4.22 -2.16 -6.32
CA ASP A 76 4.84 -3.48 -6.41
C ASP A 76 4.78 -4.22 -5.08
N THR A 77 5.34 -5.43 -5.04
CA THR A 77 5.35 -6.26 -3.84
C THR A 77 6.07 -5.62 -2.66
N LEU A 78 7.10 -4.81 -2.90
CA LEU A 78 7.82 -4.11 -1.83
C LEU A 78 7.07 -2.86 -1.35
N SER A 79 6.22 -2.26 -2.18
CA SER A 79 5.29 -1.20 -1.76
C SER A 79 4.07 -1.74 -1.02
N MET A 80 3.68 -2.99 -1.29
CA MET A 80 2.51 -3.64 -0.70
C MET A 80 2.82 -4.43 0.55
N PHE A 81 4.03 -4.97 0.71
CA PHE A 81 4.36 -5.88 1.81
C PHE A 81 5.67 -5.48 2.50
N LEU A 82 5.70 -5.64 3.82
CA LEU A 82 6.92 -5.44 4.62
C LEU A 82 7.23 -6.69 5.45
N HIS A 83 8.51 -6.95 5.66
CA HIS A 83 8.95 -7.95 6.64
C HIS A 83 8.87 -7.39 8.05
N ILE A 84 8.30 -8.15 8.97
CA ILE A 84 8.18 -7.80 10.39
C ILE A 84 9.02 -8.71 11.31
N ALA A 85 9.44 -9.86 10.79
CA ALA A 85 10.37 -10.80 11.43
C ALA A 85 11.03 -11.67 10.35
N PRO A 86 12.11 -12.43 10.68
CA PRO A 86 12.65 -13.40 9.75
C PRO A 86 11.55 -14.36 9.26
N ARG A 87 11.41 -14.48 7.94
CA ARG A 87 10.40 -15.32 7.28
C ARG A 87 8.95 -14.94 7.60
N VAL A 88 8.67 -13.71 8.04
CA VAL A 88 7.28 -13.23 8.22
C VAL A 88 7.13 -11.85 7.59
N PHE A 89 6.22 -11.74 6.63
CA PHE A 89 5.84 -10.48 6.02
C PHE A 89 4.34 -10.22 6.15
N CYS A 90 3.96 -8.95 6.10
CA CYS A 90 2.58 -8.50 6.23
C CYS A 90 2.23 -7.51 5.13
N LEU A 91 0.94 -7.45 4.79
CA LEU A 91 0.39 -6.40 3.96
C LEU A 91 0.60 -5.04 4.66
N ALA A 92 1.31 -4.14 4.00
CA ALA A 92 1.57 -2.75 4.37
C ALA A 92 0.37 -1.82 4.06
N ILE A 93 -0.81 -2.41 3.93
CA ILE A 93 -2.08 -1.74 3.64
C ILE A 93 -3.08 -2.23 4.69
N GLY A 94 -3.77 -1.29 5.34
CA GLY A 94 -4.75 -1.56 6.38
C GLY A 94 -6.05 -0.79 6.16
N SER A 95 -7.05 -1.07 6.99
CA SER A 95 -8.28 -0.27 7.02
C SER A 95 -8.11 0.96 7.90
N SER A 96 -8.56 2.12 7.43
CA SER A 96 -8.66 3.34 8.22
C SER A 96 -9.67 3.26 9.36
N ALA A 97 -10.57 2.28 9.39
CA ALA A 97 -11.52 2.08 10.48
C ALA A 97 -10.84 1.74 11.82
N VAL A 98 -9.57 1.29 11.81
CA VAL A 98 -8.79 1.11 13.04
C VAL A 98 -8.58 2.42 13.81
N ASN A 99 -8.74 3.56 13.14
CA ASN A 99 -8.66 4.91 13.71
C ASN A 99 -10.04 5.48 14.10
N GLY A 100 -11.06 4.62 14.20
CA GLY A 100 -12.43 4.97 14.59
C GLY A 100 -13.36 5.31 13.42
N ASP A 101 -14.67 5.34 13.71
CA ASP A 101 -15.73 5.52 12.70
C ASP A 101 -15.60 6.82 11.90
N SER A 102 -15.05 7.88 12.50
CA SER A 102 -14.82 9.15 11.81
C SER A 102 -13.75 9.07 10.72
N SER A 103 -12.91 8.02 10.74
CA SER A 103 -11.80 7.84 9.81
C SER A 103 -12.08 6.77 8.75
N LYS A 104 -13.20 6.03 8.85
CA LYS A 104 -13.47 4.84 8.01
C LYS A 104 -13.58 5.13 6.51
N ASN A 105 -13.88 6.38 6.13
CA ASN A 105 -14.00 6.82 4.74
C ASN A 105 -12.73 7.52 4.23
N LEU A 106 -11.76 7.82 5.10
CA LEU A 106 -10.54 8.52 4.73
C LEU A 106 -9.50 7.52 4.23
N SER A 107 -8.89 7.79 3.09
CA SER A 107 -7.71 7.04 2.63
C SER A 107 -6.43 7.84 2.84
N VAL A 108 -5.37 7.17 3.27
CA VAL A 108 -4.02 7.71 3.48
C VAL A 108 -3.03 6.83 2.73
N ILE A 109 -2.30 7.40 1.79
CA ILE A 109 -1.20 6.73 1.08
C ILE A 109 0.08 6.99 1.87
N GLY A 110 0.58 5.94 2.50
CA GLY A 110 1.79 5.98 3.32
C GLY A 110 3.08 5.90 2.52
N MET A 111 4.20 6.02 3.21
CA MET A 111 5.53 6.09 2.60
C MET A 111 5.90 4.85 1.78
N MET A 112 5.46 3.65 2.18
CA MET A 112 5.79 2.40 1.47
C MET A 112 5.21 2.39 0.05
N ALA A 113 4.02 2.97 -0.13
CA ALA A 113 3.41 3.11 -1.46
C ALA A 113 4.06 4.24 -2.28
N GLN A 114 4.75 5.18 -1.63
CA GLN A 114 5.43 6.30 -2.28
C GLN A 114 6.90 5.99 -2.64
N GLN A 115 7.48 4.91 -2.12
CA GLN A 115 8.87 4.54 -2.39
C GLN A 115 9.10 4.29 -3.88
N ASN A 116 10.31 4.61 -4.38
CA ASN A 116 10.65 4.52 -5.81
C ASN A 116 9.79 5.41 -6.72
N TYR A 117 9.23 6.50 -6.18
CA TYR A 117 8.57 7.54 -6.96
C TYR A 117 9.13 8.93 -6.65
N ASN A 118 9.36 9.71 -7.70
CA ASN A 118 9.35 11.16 -7.60
C ASN A 118 7.90 11.63 -7.49
N VAL A 119 7.58 12.29 -6.39
CA VAL A 119 6.26 12.88 -6.15
C VAL A 119 6.34 14.40 -6.33
N GLY A 120 5.75 14.90 -7.40
CA GLY A 120 5.77 16.32 -7.75
C GLY A 120 4.52 17.05 -7.27
N TYR A 121 4.70 18.11 -6.48
CA TYR A 121 3.62 18.96 -5.98
C TYR A 121 3.65 20.33 -6.69
N ASP A 122 2.79 20.52 -7.71
CA ASP A 122 2.58 21.83 -8.34
C ASP A 122 1.47 22.57 -7.58
N ILE A 123 1.88 23.31 -6.55
CA ILE A 123 0.96 24.07 -5.69
C ILE A 123 0.23 25.17 -6.47
N GLY A 124 0.90 25.79 -7.46
CA GLY A 124 0.32 26.86 -8.27
C GLY A 124 -0.85 26.37 -9.13
N ARG A 125 -0.70 25.18 -9.75
CA ARG A 125 -1.75 24.56 -10.57
C ARG A 125 -2.63 23.57 -9.81
N LYS A 126 -2.34 23.33 -8.52
CA LYS A 126 -3.01 22.32 -7.67
C LYS A 126 -2.97 20.93 -8.31
N LYS A 127 -1.80 20.52 -8.78
CA LYS A 127 -1.59 19.21 -9.43
C LYS A 127 -0.56 18.37 -8.68
N LEU A 128 -0.81 17.07 -8.68
CA LEU A 128 0.07 16.04 -8.15
C LEU A 128 0.57 15.18 -9.32
N TYR A 129 1.86 14.84 -9.30
CA TYR A 129 2.49 14.03 -10.32
C TYR A 129 3.24 12.87 -9.67
N PHE A 130 3.15 11.70 -10.28
CA PHE A 130 3.91 10.51 -9.90
C PHE A 130 4.79 10.11 -11.08
N GLN A 131 6.09 9.95 -10.81
CA GLN A 131 7.03 9.40 -11.76
C GLN A 131 7.81 8.29 -11.08
N ARG A 132 7.66 7.06 -11.57
CA ARG A 132 8.46 5.93 -11.10
C ARG A 132 9.94 6.21 -11.37
N ILE A 133 10.78 5.93 -10.39
CA ILE A 133 12.23 6.01 -10.49
C ILE A 133 12.85 4.68 -10.10
N ASP A 134 14.03 4.43 -10.67
CA ASP A 134 14.93 3.39 -10.18
C ASP A 134 15.93 4.07 -9.23
N CYS A 135 15.82 3.78 -7.94
CA CYS A 135 16.67 4.39 -6.93
C CYS A 135 18.12 3.89 -6.99
N GLU A 136 18.39 2.75 -7.65
CA GLU A 136 19.75 2.24 -7.83
C GLU A 136 20.57 3.14 -8.78
N LEU A 137 19.91 3.98 -9.58
CA LEU A 137 20.55 4.93 -10.49
C LEU A 137 20.84 6.30 -9.85
N LEU A 138 20.61 6.46 -8.54
CA LEU A 138 20.83 7.70 -7.79
C LEU A 138 22.02 7.63 -6.83
N GLU A 139 22.68 6.46 -6.74
CA GLU A 139 23.95 6.32 -6.02
C GLU A 139 25.10 6.66 -6.98
N ASP A 140 25.69 7.85 -6.82
CA ASP A 140 26.98 8.23 -7.41
C ASP A 140 28.16 7.54 -6.69
#